data_AF-H0X9K1-F1
#
_entry.id   AF-H0X9K1-F1
#
_cell.length_a   1.000
_cell.length_b   1.000
_cell.length_c   1.000
_cell.angle_alpha   90.00
_cell.angle_beta   90.00
_cell.angle_gamma   90.00
#
_symmetry.space_group_name_H-M   'P 1'
#
loop_
_entity.id
_entity.type
_entity.pdbx_description
1 polymer ?
#
loop_
_entity_poly.entity_id
_entity_poly.type
_entity_poly.pdbx_seq_one_letter_code
_entity_poly.pdbx_strand_id
1 'polypeptide(L)'
;MKPTICLLLILIPLLQLIIPGSTEYSLEATVEKKIKEFLNSPEYKPPAVAMKISCTSVKQSGKFASCPHGMSVTGCACGYGCGSWDIRQETTCHCQCPGMDWTAARCCQVA
;
A
#
# COMPACT_ATOMS: atom_id res chain seq x y z
N MET A 1 -30.16 38.91 43.71
CA MET A 1 -29.50 37.68 43.20
C MET A 1 -28.35 37.36 44.14
N LYS A 2 -28.33 36.17 44.75
CA LYS A 2 -27.34 35.83 45.80
C LYS A 2 -25.95 35.66 45.15
N PRO A 3 -24.90 36.34 45.64
CA PRO A 3 -23.58 36.37 45.00
C PRO A 3 -22.95 34.97 44.88
N THR A 4 -23.36 34.05 45.75
CA THR A 4 -23.00 32.63 45.72
C THR A 4 -23.47 31.89 44.46
N ILE A 5 -24.61 32.26 43.88
CA ILE A 5 -25.14 31.61 42.68
C ILE A 5 -24.33 32.03 41.43
N CYS A 6 -23.97 33.32 41.34
CA CYS A 6 -23.07 33.80 40.28
C CYS A 6 -21.69 33.16 40.36
N LEU A 7 -21.15 33.00 41.57
CA LEU A 7 -19.84 32.36 41.77
C LEU A 7 -19.85 30.90 41.29
N LEU A 8 -20.92 30.16 41.58
CA LEU A 8 -21.09 28.76 41.15
C LEU A 8 -21.19 28.64 39.62
N LEU A 9 -21.92 29.55 38.95
CA LEU A 9 -22.07 29.54 37.49
C LEU A 9 -20.77 29.82 36.74
N ILE A 10 -19.83 30.56 37.34
CA ILE A 10 -18.52 30.85 36.76
C ILE A 10 -17.52 29.73 37.06
N LEU A 11 -17.63 29.07 38.22
CA LEU A 11 -16.72 27.99 38.61
C LEU A 11 -16.87 26.72 37.75
N ILE A 12 -18.11 26.37 37.35
CA ILE A 12 -18.40 25.15 36.60
C ILE A 12 -17.66 25.09 35.24
N PRO A 13 -17.69 26.12 34.37
CA PRO A 13 -16.94 26.11 33.11
C PRO A 13 -15.42 26.21 33.33
N LEU A 14 -14.97 26.86 34.41
CA LEU A 14 -13.55 26.92 34.76
C LEU A 14 -13.01 25.55 35.18
N LEU A 15 -13.85 24.74 35.84
CA LEU A 15 -13.53 23.37 36.21
C LEU A 15 -13.43 22.44 34.99
N GLN A 16 -14.23 22.69 33.94
CA GLN A 16 -14.16 21.96 32.67
C GLN A 16 -12.88 22.27 31.87
N LEU A 17 -12.23 23.40 32.12
CA LEU A 17 -10.96 23.78 31.49
C LEU A 17 -9.74 23.10 32.14
N ILE A 18 -9.90 22.62 33.38
CA ILE A 18 -8.85 21.95 34.17
C ILE A 18 -8.91 20.43 34.01
N ILE A 19 -10.00 19.89 33.46
CA ILE A 19 -10.04 18.50 33.01
C ILE A 19 -9.28 18.48 31.67
N PRO A 20 -8.04 17.96 31.60
CA PRO A 20 -7.45 17.68 30.30
C PRO A 20 -8.43 16.71 29.64
N GLY A 21 -8.96 17.07 28.47
CA GLY A 21 -9.93 16.27 27.72
C GLY A 21 -9.51 14.81 27.79
N SER A 22 -10.27 14.05 28.60
CA SER A 22 -9.79 12.77 29.09
C SER A 22 -9.80 11.78 27.94
N THR A 23 -8.58 11.34 27.62
CA THR A 23 -8.22 9.94 27.37
C THR A 23 -8.50 9.29 26.03
N GLU A 24 -9.21 9.89 25.08
CA GLU A 24 -9.31 9.25 23.74
C GLU A 24 -7.94 9.18 23.03
N TYR A 25 -7.12 10.23 23.14
CA TYR A 25 -5.74 10.23 22.61
C TYR A 25 -4.78 9.33 23.40
N SER A 26 -5.04 9.13 24.70
CA SER A 26 -4.17 8.33 25.59
C SER A 26 -4.35 6.83 25.38
N LEU A 27 -5.58 6.39 25.12
CA LEU A 27 -5.88 4.97 24.96
C LEU A 27 -5.40 4.48 23.59
N GLU A 28 -5.70 5.22 22.52
CA GLU A 28 -5.21 4.93 21.16
C GLU A 28 -3.67 4.86 21.11
N ALA A 29 -2.98 5.85 21.67
CA ALA A 29 -1.51 5.85 21.73
C ALA A 29 -0.96 4.66 22.56
N THR A 30 -1.68 4.24 23.59
CA THR A 30 -1.30 3.05 24.39
C THR A 30 -1.48 1.76 23.61
N VAL A 31 -2.58 1.64 22.86
CA VAL A 31 -2.86 0.49 21.98
C VAL A 31 -1.82 0.40 20.87
N GLU A 32 -1.53 1.51 20.17
CA GLU A 32 -0.50 1.55 19.11
C GLU A 32 0.87 1.14 19.66
N LYS A 33 1.26 1.68 20.82
CA LYS A 33 2.50 1.31 21.50
C LYS A 33 2.55 -0.19 21.81
N LYS A 34 1.46 -0.78 22.32
CA LYS A 34 1.39 -2.20 22.66
C LYS A 34 1.43 -3.10 21.42
N ILE A 35 0.78 -2.71 20.33
CA ILE A 35 0.87 -3.42 19.04
C ILE A 35 2.32 -3.40 18.54
N LYS A 36 2.97 -2.24 18.58
CA LYS A 36 4.37 -2.10 18.14
C LYS A 36 5.34 -2.91 19.02
N GLU A 37 5.16 -2.90 20.34
CA GLU A 37 5.94 -3.74 21.27
C GLU A 37 5.78 -5.23 20.95
N PHE A 38 4.54 -5.68 20.68
CA PHE A 38 4.25 -7.06 20.31
C PHE A 38 4.85 -7.46 18.96
N LEU A 39 4.69 -6.64 17.91
CA LEU A 39 5.22 -6.93 16.57
C LEU A 39 6.76 -6.98 16.52
N ASN A 40 7.43 -6.26 17.43
CA ASN A 40 8.90 -6.28 17.55
C ASN A 40 9.40 -7.30 18.58
N SER A 41 8.51 -8.04 19.25
CA SER A 41 8.89 -9.07 20.21
C SER A 41 9.55 -10.25 19.48
N PRO A 42 10.63 -10.84 20.04
CA PRO A 42 11.22 -12.09 19.52
C PRO A 42 10.24 -13.28 19.49
N GLU A 43 9.17 -13.21 20.29
CA GLU A 43 8.12 -14.23 20.39
C GLU A 43 7.15 -14.13 19.21
N TYR A 44 6.97 -12.92 18.65
CA TYR A 44 6.19 -12.73 17.43
C TYR A 44 7.02 -13.22 16.24
N LYS A 45 6.81 -14.48 15.88
CA LYS A 45 7.21 -15.00 14.58
C LYS A 45 6.05 -14.72 13.64
N PRO A 46 6.09 -13.68 12.80
CA PRO A 46 5.10 -13.58 11.73
C PRO A 46 5.10 -14.93 11.02
N PRO A 47 3.93 -15.47 10.63
CA PRO A 47 3.93 -16.65 9.80
C PRO A 47 4.88 -16.35 8.65
N ALA A 48 5.89 -17.21 8.48
CA ALA A 48 6.76 -17.17 7.32
C ALA A 48 5.88 -17.62 6.14
N VAL A 49 4.94 -16.75 5.75
CA VAL A 49 4.32 -16.79 4.46
C VAL A 49 5.48 -16.46 3.56
N ALA A 50 6.13 -17.50 3.05
CA ALA A 50 7.08 -17.34 1.97
C ALA A 50 6.29 -16.73 0.83
N MET A 51 6.30 -15.39 0.75
CA MET A 51 5.70 -14.63 -0.32
C MET A 51 6.46 -15.07 -1.57
N LYS A 52 5.83 -15.95 -2.34
CA LYS A 52 6.43 -16.47 -3.56
C LYS A 52 6.08 -15.49 -4.65
N ILE A 53 7.07 -15.10 -5.44
CA ILE A 53 6.79 -14.37 -6.67
C ILE A 53 6.40 -15.42 -7.72
N SER A 54 5.15 -15.36 -8.18
CA SER A 54 4.67 -16.18 -9.30
C SER A 54 4.77 -15.38 -10.58
N CYS A 55 5.39 -15.94 -11.60
CA CYS A 55 5.60 -15.26 -12.88
C CYS A 55 5.23 -16.14 -14.08
N THR A 56 4.55 -15.54 -15.05
CA THR A 56 4.23 -16.13 -16.35
C THR A 56 4.66 -15.19 -17.48
N SER A 57 4.69 -15.68 -18.72
CA SER A 57 4.97 -14.85 -19.89
C SER A 57 3.76 -14.87 -20.83
N VAL A 58 3.28 -13.70 -21.23
CA VAL A 58 2.20 -13.53 -22.20
C VAL A 58 2.81 -13.06 -23.51
N LYS A 59 2.67 -13.86 -24.57
CA LYS A 59 3.13 -13.52 -25.93
C LYS A 59 1.93 -13.23 -26.82
N GLN A 60 2.01 -12.16 -27.59
CA GLN A 60 0.98 -11.72 -28.52
C GLN A 60 1.59 -11.22 -29.83
N SER A 61 0.85 -11.38 -30.93
CA SER A 61 1.26 -10.86 -32.24
C SER A 61 1.25 -9.33 -32.27
N GLY A 62 2.18 -8.75 -33.02
CA GLY A 62 2.31 -7.31 -33.17
C GLY A 62 3.13 -6.65 -32.06
N LYS A 63 2.87 -5.36 -31.83
CA LYS A 63 3.68 -4.47 -30.98
C LYS A 63 3.34 -4.50 -29.49
N PHE A 64 2.25 -5.14 -29.10
CA PHE A 64 1.74 -5.06 -27.74
C PHE A 64 1.54 -6.43 -27.13
N ALA A 65 1.86 -6.58 -25.86
CA ALA A 65 1.45 -7.72 -25.04
C ALA A 65 1.11 -7.22 -23.63
N SER A 66 -0.06 -7.61 -23.12
CA SER A 66 -0.54 -7.15 -21.81
C SER A 66 -0.61 -8.29 -20.81
N CYS A 67 -0.23 -7.99 -19.57
CA CYS A 67 -0.39 -8.90 -18.45
C CYS A 67 -1.87 -9.02 -18.04
N PRO A 68 -2.28 -10.18 -17.50
CA PRO A 68 -3.61 -10.35 -16.94
C PRO A 68 -3.78 -9.45 -15.70
N HIS A 69 -5.04 -9.20 -15.35
CA HIS A 69 -5.37 -8.42 -14.15
C HIS A 69 -4.73 -9.04 -12.89
N GLY A 70 -4.21 -8.20 -12.00
CA GLY A 70 -3.52 -8.63 -10.78
C GLY A 70 -2.03 -8.95 -10.97
N MET A 71 -1.49 -8.87 -12.19
CA MET A 71 -0.06 -9.01 -12.47
C MET A 71 0.54 -7.73 -13.05
N SER A 72 1.78 -7.44 -12.67
CA SER A 72 2.56 -6.32 -13.20
C SER A 72 3.59 -6.82 -14.22
N VAL A 73 3.92 -5.98 -15.21
CA VAL A 73 5.02 -6.26 -16.13
C VAL A 73 6.35 -6.07 -15.42
N THR A 74 7.20 -7.10 -15.44
CA THR A 74 8.57 -7.03 -14.92
C THR A 74 9.63 -6.97 -16.02
N GLY A 75 9.24 -7.22 -17.27
CA GLY A 75 10.12 -7.08 -18.43
C GLY A 75 9.41 -7.41 -19.74
N CYS A 76 10.00 -7.00 -20.86
CA CYS A 76 9.49 -7.26 -22.18
C CYS A 76 10.52 -7.96 -23.06
N ALA A 77 10.04 -8.73 -24.03
CA ALA A 77 10.84 -9.24 -25.13
C ALA A 77 10.10 -8.99 -26.45
N CYS A 78 10.86 -8.71 -27.49
CA CYS A 78 10.33 -8.37 -28.80
C CYS A 78 10.91 -9.33 -29.84
N GLY A 79 10.14 -9.64 -30.87
CA GLY A 79 10.67 -10.36 -32.03
C GLY A 79 11.73 -9.56 -32.80
N TYR A 80 12.32 -10.20 -33.80
CA TYR A 80 13.45 -9.67 -34.58
C TYR A 80 14.67 -9.19 -33.76
N GLY A 81 14.77 -9.58 -32.48
CA GLY A 81 15.83 -9.09 -31.59
C GLY A 81 15.70 -7.60 -31.24
N CYS A 82 14.53 -7.00 -31.40
CA CYS A 82 14.30 -5.60 -31.05
C CYS A 82 14.51 -5.38 -29.54
N GLY A 83 15.50 -4.57 -29.17
CA GLY A 83 15.78 -4.20 -27.78
C GLY A 83 15.03 -2.97 -27.29
N SER A 84 14.30 -2.28 -28.17
CA SER A 84 13.60 -1.03 -27.87
C SER A 84 12.14 -1.29 -27.50
N TRP A 85 11.84 -1.22 -26.21
CA TRP A 85 10.49 -1.40 -25.67
C TRP A 85 10.23 -0.47 -24.48
N ASP A 86 8.96 -0.18 -24.23
CA ASP A 86 8.46 0.52 -23.05
C ASP A 86 7.32 -0.25 -22.39
N ILE A 87 7.04 0.07 -21.12
CA ILE A 87 5.89 -0.44 -20.37
C ILE A 87 4.86 0.69 -20.27
N ARG A 88 3.65 0.43 -20.74
CA ARG A 88 2.51 1.34 -20.66
C ARG A 88 1.60 0.92 -19.53
N GLN A 89 1.22 1.90 -18.70
CA GLN A 89 0.26 1.71 -17.60
C GLN A 89 0.64 0.54 -16.68
N GLU A 90 1.93 0.23 -16.56
CA GLU A 90 2.49 -0.88 -15.76
C GLU A 90 2.08 -2.30 -16.17
N THR A 91 1.15 -2.44 -17.13
CA THR A 91 0.53 -3.72 -17.50
C THR A 91 0.83 -4.16 -18.93
N THR A 92 1.31 -3.27 -19.80
CA THR A 92 1.44 -3.56 -21.23
C THR A 92 2.82 -3.26 -21.75
N CYS A 93 3.48 -4.28 -22.31
CA CYS A 93 4.69 -4.10 -23.10
C CYS A 93 4.36 -3.52 -24.47
N HIS A 94 5.16 -2.56 -24.92
CA HIS A 94 5.12 -1.99 -26.26
C HIS A 94 6.50 -2.07 -26.92
N CYS A 95 6.63 -2.89 -27.95
CA CYS A 95 7.84 -2.97 -28.77
C CYS A 95 7.82 -1.89 -29.86
N GLN A 96 8.86 -1.06 -29.87
CA GLN A 96 8.87 0.19 -30.63
C GLN A 96 9.37 0.02 -32.07
N CYS A 97 10.17 -1.00 -32.35
CA CYS A 97 10.74 -1.22 -33.68
C CYS A 97 9.66 -1.34 -34.78
N PRO A 98 9.97 -0.98 -36.03
CA PRO A 98 9.05 -1.15 -37.14
C PRO A 98 8.83 -2.64 -37.45
N GLY A 99 7.63 -2.99 -37.91
CA GLY A 99 7.34 -4.33 -38.43
C GLY A 99 7.29 -5.47 -37.41
N MET A 100 7.05 -5.20 -36.12
CA MET A 100 7.00 -6.23 -35.08
C MET A 100 6.06 -7.38 -35.42
N ASP A 101 6.62 -8.60 -35.45
CA ASP A 101 5.91 -9.87 -35.59
C ASP A 101 5.23 -10.27 -34.27
N TRP A 102 5.93 -10.13 -33.16
CA TRP A 102 5.41 -10.42 -31.82
C TRP A 102 6.07 -9.61 -30.71
N THR A 103 5.35 -9.53 -29.59
CA THR A 103 5.78 -8.96 -28.31
C THR A 103 5.45 -9.94 -27.20
N ALA A 104 6.30 -10.02 -26.17
CA ALA A 104 6.06 -10.80 -24.97
C ALA A 104 6.26 -9.96 -23.71
N ALA A 105 5.32 -10.07 -22.77
CA ALA A 105 5.39 -9.47 -21.46
C ALA A 105 5.69 -10.54 -20.40
N ARG A 106 6.66 -10.28 -19.52
CA ARG A 106 6.88 -11.07 -18.31
C ARG A 106 6.00 -10.48 -17.21
N CYS A 107 5.06 -11.29 -16.73
CA CYS A 107 4.01 -10.88 -15.80
C CYS A 107 4.25 -11.56 -14.46
N CYS A 108 4.32 -10.80 -13.38
CA CYS A 108 4.54 -11.34 -12.04
C CYS A 108 3.55 -10.78 -11.01
N GLN A 109 3.32 -11.54 -9.96
CA GLN A 109 2.60 -11.12 -8.76
C GLN A 109 3.21 -11.76 -7.52
N VAL A 110 2.94 -11.18 -6.35
CA VAL A 110 3.10 -11.89 -5.08
C VAL A 110 1.96 -12.89 -4.94
N ALA A 111 2.28 -14.16 -4.70
CA ALA A 111 1.34 -15.27 -4.53
C ALA A 111 1.19 -15.68 -3.06
#